data_AF-A0A414QDM0-F1
#
_entry.id   AF-A0A414QDM0-F1
#
_cell.length_a   1.000
_cell.length_b   1.000
_cell.length_c   1.000
_cell.angle_alpha   90.00
_cell.angle_beta   90.00
_cell.angle_gamma   90.00
#
_symmetry.space_group_name_H-M   'P 1'
#
loop_
_entity.id
_entity.type
_entity.pdbx_description
1 polymer ?
#
loop_
_entity_poly.entity_id
_entity_poly.type
_entity_poly.pdbx_seq_one_letter_code
_entity_poly.pdbx_strand_id
1 'polypeptide(L)'
;MSSNNPNRVYLDTETTGLHPEDGDEILSLTIVDANGRLLFDERFKPKHKKEWPEAQAVNHISPDDVEHLTTIDAYMEQIYRILARIADEIVGYNVAFDIGFLKAAGAIINPDAVIIDTMQEFMDAFGNSNTGHRYQPLSMAAE
;
A
#
# COMPACT_ATOMS: atom_id res chain seq x y z
N MET A 1 -7.65 30.87 -13.59
CA MET A 1 -7.82 30.07 -12.37
C MET A 1 -7.43 28.66 -12.74
N SER A 2 -6.22 28.22 -12.38
CA SER A 2 -5.90 26.80 -12.46
C SER A 2 -6.83 26.10 -11.49
N SER A 3 -7.72 25.24 -11.98
CA SER A 3 -8.38 24.27 -11.12
C SER A 3 -7.26 23.48 -10.45
N ASN A 4 -7.01 23.75 -9.17
CA ASN A 4 -5.97 23.06 -8.42
C ASN A 4 -6.54 21.66 -8.14
N ASN A 5 -6.38 20.76 -9.11
CA ASN A 5 -6.73 19.36 -8.89
C ASN A 5 -5.86 18.86 -7.74
N PRO A 6 -6.44 18.11 -6.78
CA PRO A 6 -5.66 17.53 -5.70
C PRO A 6 -4.58 16.62 -6.28
N ASN A 7 -3.39 16.64 -5.67
CA ASN A 7 -2.32 15.70 -5.98
C ASN A 7 -2.72 14.32 -5.47
N ARG A 8 -3.41 13.57 -6.32
CA ARG A 8 -3.80 12.19 -6.05
C ARG A 8 -2.64 11.24 -6.34
N VAL A 9 -2.41 10.35 -5.38
CA VAL A 9 -1.50 9.21 -5.52
C VAL A 9 -2.25 7.91 -5.28
N TYR A 10 -1.80 6.86 -5.95
CA TYR A 10 -2.24 5.49 -5.72
C TYR A 10 -1.07 4.73 -5.16
N LEU A 11 -1.30 3.90 -4.14
CA LEU A 11 -0.26 3.09 -3.54
C LEU A 11 -0.73 1.67 -3.29
N ASP A 12 0.26 0.80 -3.18
CA ASP A 12 0.12 -0.61 -2.86
C ASP A 12 1.38 -1.09 -2.15
N THR A 13 1.19 -1.96 -1.16
CA THR A 13 2.26 -2.59 -0.40
C THR A 13 2.18 -4.11 -0.46
N GLU A 14 3.34 -4.73 -0.59
CA GLU A 14 3.50 -6.16 -0.33
C GLU A 14 4.26 -6.34 0.97
N THR A 15 3.85 -7.30 1.78
CA THR A 15 4.30 -7.42 3.18
C THR A 15 4.66 -8.86 3.52
N THR A 16 5.33 -9.06 4.66
CA THR A 16 5.65 -10.40 5.19
C THR A 16 4.47 -11.10 5.86
N GLY A 17 3.30 -10.45 5.91
CA GLY A 17 2.12 -10.91 6.64
C GLY A 17 1.08 -9.80 6.78
N LEU A 18 0.08 -9.97 7.63
CA LEU A 18 -1.09 -9.09 7.67
C LEU A 18 -1.10 -8.09 8.83
N HIS A 19 -0.18 -8.22 9.79
CA HIS A 19 -0.30 -7.58 11.10
C HIS A 19 0.96 -6.77 11.41
N PRO A 20 0.98 -5.46 11.11
CA PRO A 20 2.13 -4.62 11.45
C PRO A 20 2.38 -4.54 12.97
N GLU A 21 1.33 -4.70 13.78
CA GLU A 21 1.41 -4.78 15.25
C GLU A 21 2.16 -6.02 15.76
N ASP A 22 2.16 -7.11 14.98
CA ASP A 22 2.85 -8.36 15.29
C ASP A 22 4.26 -8.42 14.67
N GLY A 23 4.73 -7.29 14.13
CA GLY A 23 6.05 -7.15 13.55
C GLY A 23 6.18 -7.67 12.13
N ASP A 24 5.08 -7.78 11.38
CA ASP A 24 5.17 -7.91 9.93
C ASP A 24 5.72 -6.63 9.30
N GLU A 25 6.45 -6.79 8.19
CA GLU A 25 7.23 -5.72 7.57
C GLU A 25 6.89 -5.56 6.09
N ILE A 26 7.12 -4.36 5.55
CA ILE A 26 6.93 -4.07 4.12
C ILE A 26 8.08 -4.71 3.33
N LEU A 27 7.74 -5.46 2.29
CA LEU A 27 8.63 -6.03 1.28
C LEU A 27 8.69 -5.18 0.02
N SER A 28 7.60 -4.51 -0.35
CA SER A 28 7.60 -3.58 -1.49
C SER A 28 6.60 -2.45 -1.30
N LEU A 29 6.87 -1.31 -1.93
CA LEU A 29 5.97 -0.18 -1.99
C LEU A 29 5.99 0.40 -3.40
N THR A 30 4.82 0.49 -4.01
CA THR A 30 4.63 1.20 -5.28
C THR A 30 3.76 2.43 -5.05
N ILE A 31 4.12 3.56 -5.65
CA ILE A 31 3.32 4.78 -5.65
C ILE A 31 3.30 5.37 -7.07
N VAL A 32 2.10 5.63 -7.59
CA VAL A 32 1.89 6.31 -8.89
C VAL A 32 1.02 7.55 -8.73
N ASP A 33 1.16 8.53 -9.63
CA ASP A 33 0.27 9.70 -9.67
C ASP A 33 -1.01 9.44 -10.48
N ALA A 34 -1.92 10.42 -10.50
CA ALA A 34 -3.18 10.37 -11.24
C ALA A 34 -3.08 10.13 -12.75
N ASN A 35 -1.90 10.31 -13.34
CA ASN A 35 -1.66 10.01 -14.76
C ASN A 35 -0.99 8.64 -14.97
N GLY A 36 -0.84 7.85 -13.91
CA GLY A 36 -0.15 6.56 -13.93
C GLY A 36 1.38 6.68 -14.01
N ARG A 37 1.96 7.86 -13.75
CA ARG A 37 3.41 8.00 -13.69
C ARG A 37 3.94 7.48 -12.35
N LEU A 38 4.98 6.66 -12.42
CA LEU A 38 5.70 6.13 -11.27
C LEU A 38 6.36 7.26 -10.47
N LEU A 39 5.99 7.36 -9.19
CA LEU A 39 6.61 8.27 -8.23
C LEU A 39 7.61 7.55 -7.33
N PHE A 40 7.34 6.28 -7.04
CA PHE A 40 8.18 5.42 -6.19
C PHE A 40 7.86 3.95 -6.50
N ASP A 41 8.88 3.10 -6.58
CA ASP A 41 8.75 1.65 -6.76
C ASP A 41 10.03 0.98 -6.29
N GLU A 42 9.99 0.44 -5.08
CA GLU A 42 11.15 -0.20 -4.46
C GLU A 42 10.75 -1.43 -3.68
N ARG A 43 11.70 -2.37 -3.59
CA ARG A 43 11.64 -3.54 -2.71
C ARG A 43 12.62 -3.37 -1.56
N PHE A 44 12.30 -3.98 -0.43
CA PHE A 44 13.06 -3.81 0.80
C PHE A 44 13.40 -5.14 1.43
N LYS A 45 14.57 -5.17 2.05
CA LYS A 45 14.92 -6.21 3.01
C LYS A 45 14.18 -5.96 4.34
N PRO A 46 13.38 -6.91 4.85
CA PRO A 46 12.83 -6.81 6.19
C PRO A 46 13.93 -6.91 7.26
N LYS A 47 13.79 -6.22 8.39
CA LYS A 47 14.79 -6.16 9.47
C LYS A 47 14.76 -7.38 10.37
N HIS A 48 13.59 -7.96 10.57
CA HIS A 48 13.33 -8.94 11.62
C HIS A 48 12.79 -10.26 11.05
N LYS A 49 11.83 -10.19 10.12
CA LYS A 49 11.23 -11.36 9.48
C LYS A 49 12.23 -12.01 8.52
N LYS A 50 12.33 -13.33 8.59
CA LYS A 50 13.26 -14.14 7.77
C LYS A 50 12.55 -15.04 6.77
N GLU A 51 11.27 -15.30 7.01
CA GLU A 51 10.41 -16.14 6.19
C GLU A 51 8.96 -15.65 6.33
N TRP A 52 8.16 -15.85 5.28
CA TRP A 52 6.75 -15.45 5.20
C TRP A 52 5.98 -16.34 4.20
N PRO A 53 5.92 -17.66 4.42
CA PRO A 53 5.42 -18.59 3.41
C PRO A 53 3.99 -18.30 2.96
N GLU A 54 3.10 -17.85 3.86
CA GLU A 54 1.72 -17.48 3.52
C GLU A 54 1.66 -16.23 2.63
N ALA A 55 2.41 -15.19 2.97
CA ALA A 55 2.46 -13.97 2.16
C ALA A 55 3.16 -14.20 0.81
N GLN A 56 4.24 -14.97 0.81
CA GLN A 56 4.98 -15.34 -0.40
C GLN A 56 4.10 -16.14 -1.38
N ALA A 57 3.18 -16.98 -0.87
CA ALA A 57 2.24 -17.69 -1.72
C ALA A 57 1.28 -16.75 -2.49
N VAL A 58 1.05 -15.55 -1.96
CA VAL A 58 0.16 -14.53 -2.55
C VAL A 58 0.94 -13.56 -3.43
N ASN A 59 2.03 -12.98 -2.91
CA ASN A 59 2.76 -11.89 -3.58
C ASN A 59 4.00 -12.34 -4.35
N HIS A 60 4.41 -13.60 -4.18
CA HIS A 60 5.53 -14.23 -4.88
C HIS A 60 6.89 -13.57 -4.60
N ILE A 61 7.04 -12.82 -3.51
CA ILE A 61 8.33 -12.27 -3.05
C ILE A 61 8.93 -13.27 -2.07
N SER A 62 10.11 -13.81 -2.38
CA SER A 62 10.86 -14.71 -1.51
C SER A 62 11.93 -13.97 -0.68
N PRO A 63 12.45 -14.58 0.40
CA PRO A 63 13.59 -14.02 1.12
C PRO A 63 14.81 -13.74 0.23
N ASP A 64 15.10 -14.64 -0.72
CA ASP A 64 16.24 -14.53 -1.64
C ASP A 64 16.10 -13.32 -2.58
N ASP A 65 14.87 -12.93 -2.95
CA ASP A 65 14.62 -11.77 -3.80
C ASP A 65 15.02 -10.45 -3.13
N VAL A 66 15.01 -10.40 -1.79
CA VAL A 66 15.18 -9.16 -1.02
C VAL A 66 16.37 -9.17 -0.05
N GLU A 67 17.04 -10.31 0.16
CA GLU A 67 18.07 -10.45 1.21
C GLU A 67 19.27 -9.50 1.07
N HIS A 68 19.54 -9.04 -0.16
CA HIS A 68 20.65 -8.17 -0.53
C HIS A 68 20.24 -6.70 -0.67
N LEU A 69 18.93 -6.41 -0.57
CA LEU A 69 18.40 -5.05 -0.68
C LEU A 69 18.59 -4.26 0.62
N THR A 70 18.41 -2.95 0.52
CA THR A 70 18.40 -2.08 1.70
C THR A 70 17.04 -2.13 2.39
N THR A 71 16.99 -1.67 3.64
CA THR A 71 15.74 -1.54 4.39
C THR A 71 14.97 -0.30 3.95
N ILE A 72 13.66 -0.27 4.24
CA ILE A 72 12.78 0.86 3.93
C ILE A 72 13.24 2.20 4.55
N ASP A 73 14.01 2.16 5.66
CA ASP A 73 14.52 3.38 6.31
C ASP A 73 15.34 4.25 5.36
N ALA A 74 16.07 3.63 4.44
CA ALA A 74 16.90 4.34 3.47
C ALA A 74 16.07 5.23 2.53
N TYR A 75 14.77 4.96 2.40
CA TYR A 75 13.84 5.66 1.52
C TYR A 75 12.85 6.55 2.26
N MET A 76 12.91 6.60 3.60
CA MET A 76 11.88 7.27 4.39
C MET A 76 11.76 8.77 4.09
N GLU A 77 12.86 9.44 3.72
CA GLU A 77 12.81 10.85 3.27
C GLU A 77 12.02 11.01 1.96
N GLN A 78 12.16 10.06 1.03
CA GLN A 78 11.45 10.08 -0.25
C GLN A 78 9.96 9.79 -0.05
N ILE A 79 9.65 8.76 0.75
CA ILE A 79 8.28 8.39 1.14
C ILE A 79 7.60 9.57 1.83
N TYR A 80 8.28 10.21 2.79
CA TYR A 80 7.79 11.41 3.48
C TYR A 80 7.48 12.56 2.51
N ARG A 81 8.37 12.83 1.54
CA ARG A 81 8.16 13.88 0.54
C ARG A 81 6.87 13.65 -0.25
N ILE A 82 6.60 12.40 -0.63
CA ILE A 82 5.40 12.05 -1.40
C ILE A 82 4.16 12.09 -0.52
N LEU A 83 4.13 11.29 0.55
CA LEU A 83 2.91 11.02 1.32
C LEU A 83 2.55 12.09 2.36
N ALA A 84 3.53 12.85 2.86
CA ALA A 84 3.28 13.90 3.86
C ALA A 84 3.32 15.33 3.31
N ARG A 85 3.94 15.56 2.15
CA ARG A 85 4.10 16.94 1.62
C ARG A 85 3.42 17.20 0.28
N ILE A 86 3.25 16.17 -0.55
CA ILE A 86 2.71 16.33 -1.91
C ILE A 86 1.29 15.78 -1.99
N ALA A 87 1.03 14.59 -1.45
CA ALA A 87 -0.25 13.93 -1.58
C ALA A 87 -1.37 14.70 -0.86
N ASP A 88 -2.38 15.09 -1.64
CA ASP A 88 -3.66 15.63 -1.16
C ASP A 88 -4.71 14.52 -1.07
N GLU A 89 -4.59 13.49 -1.91
CA GLU A 89 -5.45 12.30 -1.91
C GLU A 89 -4.60 11.03 -2.01
N ILE A 90 -4.90 10.04 -1.17
CA ILE A 90 -4.24 8.74 -1.17
C ILE A 90 -5.30 7.67 -1.44
N VAL A 91 -5.08 6.91 -2.52
CA VAL A 91 -6.02 5.92 -3.01
C VAL A 91 -5.37 4.54 -3.00
N GLY A 92 -6.13 3.53 -2.60
CA GLY A 92 -5.68 2.13 -2.63
C GLY A 92 -6.87 1.19 -2.49
N TYR A 93 -6.59 -0.11 -2.60
CA TYR A 93 -7.57 -1.17 -2.35
C TYR A 93 -7.34 -1.70 -0.94
N ASN A 94 -8.31 -1.55 -0.03
CA ASN A 94 -8.10 -1.80 1.41
C ASN A 94 -6.96 -0.92 2.00
N VAL A 95 -6.88 0.35 1.57
CA VAL A 95 -5.74 1.26 1.79
C VAL A 95 -5.38 1.51 3.27
N ALA A 96 -6.31 1.23 4.18
CA ALA A 96 -6.04 1.26 5.62
C ALA A 96 -4.93 0.27 6.01
N PHE A 97 -4.83 -0.87 5.31
CA PHE A 97 -3.78 -1.87 5.44
C PHE A 97 -2.41 -1.24 5.15
N ASP A 98 -2.24 -0.69 3.96
CA ASP A 98 -0.98 -0.06 3.52
C ASP A 98 -0.57 1.08 4.43
N ILE A 99 -1.51 1.95 4.81
CA ILE A 99 -1.25 3.06 5.73
C ILE A 99 -0.80 2.55 7.11
N GLY A 100 -1.38 1.44 7.59
CA GLY A 100 -0.99 0.80 8.84
C GLY A 100 0.48 0.37 8.81
N PHE A 101 0.87 -0.35 7.76
CA PHE A 101 2.25 -0.77 7.54
C PHE A 101 3.21 0.41 7.37
N LEU A 102 2.84 1.41 6.57
CA LEU A 102 3.65 2.61 6.35
C LEU A 102 3.90 3.36 7.67
N LYS A 103 2.88 3.52 8.51
CA LYS A 103 3.01 4.14 9.83
C LYS A 103 3.89 3.29 10.76
N ALA A 104 3.72 1.97 10.77
CA ALA A 104 4.56 1.07 11.56
C ALA A 104 6.04 1.12 11.14
N ALA A 105 6.30 1.32 9.84
CA ALA A 105 7.64 1.55 9.32
C ALA A 105 8.21 2.96 9.63
N GLY A 106 7.39 3.87 10.17
CA GLY A 106 7.80 5.23 10.56
C GLY A 106 7.43 6.33 9.57
N ALA A 107 6.64 6.03 8.53
CA ALA A 107 6.16 7.04 7.59
C ALA A 107 5.17 8.00 8.27
N ILE A 108 5.30 9.28 7.93
CA ILE A 108 4.31 10.30 8.28
C ILE A 108 3.41 10.46 7.07
N ILE A 109 2.10 10.39 7.30
CA ILE A 109 1.07 10.63 6.30
C ILE A 109 0.54 12.04 6.51
N ASN A 110 0.28 12.77 5.42
CA ASN A 110 -0.34 14.09 5.48
C ASN A 110 -1.67 13.97 6.27
N PRO A 111 -1.82 14.65 7.42
CA PRO A 111 -3.02 14.54 8.24
C PRO A 111 -4.27 15.12 7.56
N ASP A 112 -4.08 15.99 6.56
CA ASP A 112 -5.14 16.62 5.80
C ASP A 112 -5.44 15.89 4.47
N ALA A 113 -4.68 14.84 4.14
CA ALA A 113 -4.93 14.07 2.93
C ALA A 113 -6.25 13.29 3.04
N VAL A 114 -7.03 13.32 1.96
CA VAL A 114 -8.24 12.50 1.86
C VAL A 114 -7.82 11.07 1.53
N ILE A 115 -8.28 10.12 2.36
CA ILE A 115 -8.03 8.70 2.16
C ILE A 115 -9.23 8.07 1.44
N ILE A 116 -8.98 7.44 0.29
CA ILE A 116 -10.02 6.85 -0.55
C ILE A 116 -9.75 5.34 -0.65
N ASP A 117 -10.63 4.55 -0.06
CA ASP A 117 -10.58 3.09 -0.14
C ASP A 117 -11.50 2.58 -1.26
N THR A 118 -10.89 2.07 -2.32
CA THR A 118 -11.61 1.56 -3.49
C THR A 118 -12.30 0.22 -3.23
N MET A 119 -11.94 -0.51 -2.16
CA MET A 119 -12.64 -1.73 -1.77
C MET A 119 -14.10 -1.43 -1.38
N GLN A 120 -14.34 -0.31 -0.70
CA GLN A 120 -15.70 0.07 -0.32
C GLN A 120 -16.55 0.38 -1.56
N GLU A 121 -16.01 1.13 -2.52
CA GLU A 121 -16.68 1.41 -3.79
C GLU A 121 -16.98 0.12 -4.57
N PHE A 122 -16.03 -0.81 -4.59
CA PHE A 122 -16.22 -2.13 -5.19
C PHE A 122 -17.34 -2.92 -4.51
N MET A 123 -17.36 -2.97 -3.18
CA MET A 123 -18.42 -3.63 -2.42
C MET A 123 -19.78 -2.98 -2.63
N ASP A 124 -19.85 -1.65 -2.74
CA ASP A 124 -21.10 -0.95 -2.97
C ASP A 124 -21.63 -1.17 -4.40
N ALA A 125 -20.73 -1.29 -5.38
CA ALA A 125 -21.09 -1.51 -6.78
C ALA A 125 -21.40 -2.98 -7.12
N PHE A 126 -20.73 -3.94 -6.48
CA PHE A 126 -20.76 -5.37 -6.84
C PHE A 126 -21.12 -6.31 -5.68
N GLY A 127 -21.31 -5.79 -4.47
CA GLY A 127 -21.65 -6.57 -3.29
C GLY A 127 -23.04 -7.20 -3.39
N ASN A 128 -23.10 -8.50 -3.64
CA ASN A 128 -24.35 -9.26 -3.54
C ASN A 128 -24.81 -9.30 -2.07
N SER A 129 -26.06 -8.89 -1.83
CA SER A 129 -26.70 -8.82 -0.50
C SER A 129 -26.80 -10.16 0.26
N ASN A 130 -26.32 -11.26 -0.31
CA ASN A 130 -26.34 -12.62 0.26
C ASN A 130 -25.00 -13.09 0.82
N THR A 131 -23.93 -12.30 0.72
CA THR A 131 -22.62 -12.61 1.32
C THR A 131 -22.23 -11.47 2.24
N GLY A 132 -22.74 -11.47 3.48
CA GLY A 132 -22.41 -10.42 4.44
C GLY A 132 -20.91 -10.13 4.48
N HIS A 133 -20.54 -8.84 4.49
CA HIS A 133 -19.20 -8.24 4.67
C HIS A 133 -17.98 -9.15 4.52
N ARG A 134 -17.87 -9.89 3.41
CA ARG A 134 -16.75 -10.81 3.16
C ARG A 134 -15.90 -10.22 2.05
N TYR A 135 -14.59 -10.13 2.30
CA TYR A 135 -13.59 -9.71 1.32
C TYR A 135 -13.83 -10.39 -0.04
N GLN A 136 -13.94 -9.60 -1.09
CA GLN A 136 -14.01 -10.06 -2.47
C GLN A 136 -12.74 -9.59 -3.18
N PRO A 137 -12.04 -10.42 -3.97
CA PRO A 137 -10.89 -9.97 -4.73
C PRO A 137 -11.32 -9.14 -5.94
N LEU A 138 -10.48 -8.20 -6.38
CA LEU A 138 -10.68 -7.39 -7.59
C LEU A 138 -10.93 -8.24 -8.85
N SER A 139 -10.47 -9.49 -8.86
CA SER A 139 -10.73 -10.45 -9.95
C SER A 139 -12.22 -10.71 -10.19
N MET A 140 -13.10 -10.44 -9.23
CA MET A 140 -14.56 -10.64 -9.39
C MET A 140 -15.25 -9.57 -10.25
N ALA A 141 -14.66 -8.38 -10.45
CA ALA A 141 -15.22 -7.38 -11.39
C ALA A 141 -14.63 -7.46 -12.80
N ALA A 142 -13.84 -8.49 -13.09
CA ALA A 142 -13.27 -8.71 -14.43
C ALA A 142 -14.16 -9.57 -15.35
N GLU A 143 -15.40 -9.88 -14.95
CA GLU A 143 -16.42 -10.59 -15.77
C GLU A 143 -17.43 -9.65 -16.43
#